data_AF-A0A238BK29-F1
#
_entry.id   AF-A0A238BK29-F1
#
_cell.length_a   1.000
_cell.length_b   1.000
_cell.length_c   1.000
_cell.angle_alpha   90.00
_cell.angle_beta   90.00
_cell.angle_gamma   90.00
#
_symmetry.space_group_name_H-M   'P 1'
#
loop_
_entity.id
_entity.type
_entity.pdbx_description
1 polymer ?
#
loop_
_entity_poly.entity_id
_entity_poly.type
_entity_poly.pdbx_seq_one_letter_code
_entity_poly.pdbx_strand_id
1 'polypeptide(L)'
;HFVDSTDRPYPPLRFRADDEIIRPIREKEKGDWNKLTMEEKKLLYRYSFRRTQAELLGFNVYWKMYCAYILIWISIALGLVGFLKHFSYPPQVPTLSDEWKNHAMRKILILEKPLPEGAAVLYDYENDRWKD
;
A
#
# COMPACT_ATOMS: atom_id res chain seq x y z
N HIS A 1 20.29 -24.86 2.01
CA HIS A 1 20.14 -23.38 2.11
C HIS A 1 19.53 -23.05 3.47
N PHE A 2 20.12 -22.12 4.21
CA PHE A 2 19.61 -21.70 5.52
C PHE A 2 18.45 -20.70 5.35
N VAL A 3 17.35 -20.88 6.06
CA VAL A 3 16.21 -19.96 6.05
C VAL A 3 15.71 -19.78 7.48
N ASP A 4 15.68 -18.54 7.95
CA ASP A 4 14.94 -18.18 9.16
C ASP A 4 13.50 -17.89 8.77
N SER A 5 12.56 -18.61 9.37
CA SER A 5 11.13 -18.41 9.13
C SER A 5 10.31 -18.75 10.37
N THR A 6 9.18 -18.09 10.54
CA THR A 6 8.30 -18.28 11.70
C THR A 6 7.61 -19.65 11.69
N ASP A 7 7.35 -20.21 10.51
CA ASP A 7 6.76 -21.55 10.35
C ASP A 7 7.75 -22.68 10.71
N ARG A 8 9.06 -22.42 10.56
CA ARG A 8 10.14 -23.37 10.81
C ARG A 8 11.14 -22.77 11.80
N PRO A 9 10.78 -22.69 13.10
CA PRO A 9 11.64 -22.09 14.11
C PRO A 9 12.95 -22.86 14.32
N TYR A 10 13.01 -24.12 13.88
CA TYR A 10 14.20 -24.97 13.95
C TYR A 10 14.64 -25.34 12.53
N PRO A 11 15.50 -24.54 11.90
CA PRO A 11 16.02 -24.86 10.59
C PRO A 11 16.90 -26.12 10.65
N PRO A 12 16.92 -26.95 9.60
CA PRO A 12 17.68 -28.20 9.58
C PRO A 12 19.20 -27.99 9.55
N LEU A 13 19.65 -26.79 9.19
CA LEU A 13 21.05 -26.39 9.18
C LEU A 13 21.20 -25.18 10.11
N ARG A 14 22.35 -25.07 10.78
CA ARG A 14 22.73 -23.86 11.53
C ARG A 14 23.14 -22.73 10.58
N PHE A 15 23.02 -21.49 11.04
CA PHE A 15 23.36 -20.34 10.23
C PHE A 15 24.85 -20.26 9.87
N ARG A 16 25.74 -20.47 10.86
CA ARG A 16 27.20 -20.44 10.67
C ARG A 16 27.82 -21.83 10.87
N ALA A 17 28.93 -22.05 10.17
CA ALA A 17 29.80 -23.20 10.38
C ALA A 17 30.52 -23.10 11.73
N ASP A 18 31.05 -24.22 12.21
CA ASP A 18 31.77 -24.26 13.48
C ASP A 18 33.22 -23.75 13.28
N ASP A 19 33.46 -22.52 13.72
CA ASP A 19 34.78 -21.87 13.74
C ASP A 19 35.57 -22.19 15.02
N GLU A 20 36.88 -21.90 15.05
CA GLU A 20 37.75 -22.09 16.22
C GLU A 20 37.25 -21.35 17.48
N ILE A 21 36.53 -20.24 17.29
CA ILE A 21 35.96 -19.43 18.37
C ILE A 21 34.78 -20.15 19.04
N ILE A 22 33.92 -20.81 18.25
CA ILE A 22 32.68 -21.43 18.77
C ILE A 22 32.93 -22.85 19.27
N ARG A 23 33.92 -23.57 18.72
CA ARG A 23 34.28 -24.94 19.14
C ARG A 23 34.44 -25.12 20.67
N PRO A 24 35.21 -24.30 21.41
CA PRO A 24 35.34 -24.47 22.86
C PRO A 24 34.03 -24.18 23.59
N ILE A 25 33.20 -23.27 23.07
CA ILE A 25 31.90 -22.93 23.66
C ILE A 25 30.87 -24.04 23.38
N ARG A 26 30.93 -24.71 22.22
CA ARG A 26 30.14 -25.91 21.90
C ARG A 26 30.50 -27.09 22.79
N GLU A 27 31.78 -27.22 23.17
CA GLU A 27 32.19 -28.24 24.14
C GLU A 27 31.59 -27.95 25.52
N LYS A 28 31.59 -26.68 25.96
CA LYS A 28 30.90 -26.25 27.18
C LYS A 28 29.37 -26.42 27.11
N GLU A 29 28.76 -26.22 25.93
CA GLU A 29 27.31 -26.37 25.69
C GLU A 29 26.82 -27.79 26.00
N LYS A 30 27.68 -28.81 25.86
CA LYS A 30 27.35 -30.20 26.22
C LYS A 30 27.20 -30.42 27.74
N GLY A 31 27.70 -29.50 28.56
CA GLY A 31 27.63 -29.54 30.02
C GLY A 31 26.47 -28.72 30.59
N ASP A 32 26.63 -28.26 31.83
CA ASP A 32 25.63 -27.44 32.52
C ASP A 32 25.62 -25.98 32.02
N TRP A 33 24.45 -25.52 31.57
CA TRP A 33 24.24 -24.18 31.01
C TRP A 33 24.26 -23.06 32.07
N ASN A 34 24.24 -23.40 33.36
CA ASN A 34 24.45 -22.43 34.43
C ASN A 34 25.90 -21.91 34.48
N LYS A 35 26.86 -22.66 33.93
CA LYS A 35 28.28 -22.28 33.87
C LYS A 35 28.61 -21.38 32.66
N LEU A 36 27.67 -21.22 31.73
CA LEU A 36 27.82 -20.36 30.56
C LEU A 36 27.50 -18.90 30.92
N THR A 37 28.38 -18.00 30.51
CA THR A 37 28.15 -16.56 30.61
C THR A 37 27.02 -16.12 29.66
N MET A 38 26.40 -14.97 29.95
CA MET A 38 25.35 -14.42 29.08
C MET A 38 25.84 -14.14 27.66
N GLU A 39 27.10 -13.74 27.51
CA GLU A 39 27.68 -13.48 26.19
C GLU A 39 27.93 -14.77 25.41
N GLU A 40 28.38 -15.85 26.05
CA GLU A 40 28.52 -17.18 25.41
C GLU A 40 27.14 -17.69 24.92
N LYS A 41 26.07 -17.49 25.70
CA LYS A 41 24.70 -17.86 25.30
C LYS A 41 24.23 -17.07 24.09
N LYS A 42 24.44 -15.75 24.08
CA LYS A 42 24.11 -14.89 22.92
C LYS A 42 24.92 -15.30 21.68
N LEU A 43 26.19 -15.66 21.86
CA LEU A 43 27.04 -16.10 20.76
C LEU A 43 26.54 -17.42 20.17
N LEU A 44 26.24 -18.44 21.01
CA LEU A 44 25.64 -19.70 20.58
C LEU A 44 24.34 -19.48 19.79
N TYR A 45 23.50 -18.53 20.24
CA TYR A 45 22.28 -18.15 19.53
C TYR A 45 22.58 -17.59 18.14
N ARG A 46 23.48 -16.60 18.04
CA ARG A 46 23.86 -15.96 16.76
C ARG A 46 24.65 -16.86 15.79
N TYR A 47 25.22 -17.97 16.26
CA TYR A 47 25.80 -19.00 15.39
C TYR A 47 24.75 -19.97 14.87
N SER A 48 23.71 -20.24 15.66
CA SER A 48 22.64 -21.16 15.29
C SER A 48 21.60 -20.49 14.40
N PHE A 49 21.22 -19.23 14.69
CA PHE A 49 20.21 -18.44 13.98
C PHE A 49 20.79 -17.14 13.45
N ARG A 50 20.30 -16.66 12.29
CA ARG A 50 20.75 -15.38 11.73
C ARG A 50 20.05 -14.20 12.40
N ARG A 51 18.73 -14.32 12.60
CA ARG A 51 17.87 -13.27 13.18
C ARG A 51 17.12 -13.78 14.40
N THR A 52 16.77 -12.87 15.30
CA THR A 52 15.79 -13.17 16.36
C THR A 52 14.37 -13.18 15.81
N GLN A 53 13.43 -13.83 16.50
CA GLN A 53 12.02 -13.78 16.12
C GLN A 53 11.48 -12.34 16.14
N ALA A 54 11.95 -11.49 17.06
CA ALA A 54 11.60 -10.08 17.10
C ALA A 54 12.14 -9.30 15.89
N GLU A 55 13.37 -9.60 15.44
CA GLU A 55 13.95 -9.01 14.23
C GLU A 55 13.22 -9.47 12.96
N LEU A 56 12.75 -10.72 12.93
CA LEU A 56 12.03 -11.29 11.78
C LEU A 56 10.60 -10.75 11.67
N LEU A 57 9.92 -10.61 12.79
CA LEU A 57 8.58 -10.03 12.89
C LEU A 57 8.58 -8.49 12.92
N GLY A 58 9.78 -7.89 12.88
CA GLY A 58 9.94 -6.44 12.88
C GLY A 58 9.07 -5.80 11.80
N PHE A 59 8.34 -4.75 12.17
CA PHE A 59 7.44 -4.08 11.25
C PHE A 59 8.21 -3.49 10.06
N ASN A 60 7.72 -3.75 8.86
CA ASN A 60 8.39 -3.34 7.64
C ASN A 60 8.19 -1.85 7.38
N VAL A 61 9.26 -1.05 7.41
CA VAL A 61 9.22 0.42 7.22
C VAL A 61 9.01 0.83 5.76
N TYR A 62 9.18 -0.08 4.79
CA TYR A 62 9.09 0.22 3.37
C TYR A 62 7.68 0.62 2.90
N TRP A 63 6.63 0.40 3.70
CA TRP A 63 5.26 0.83 3.34
C TRP A 63 5.18 2.33 3.04
N LYS A 64 5.90 3.16 3.79
CA LYS A 64 5.93 4.62 3.57
C LYS A 64 6.53 4.97 2.21
N MET A 65 7.56 4.21 1.81
CA MET A 65 8.25 4.38 0.55
C MET A 65 7.35 3.96 -0.62
N TYR A 66 6.62 2.84 -0.49
CA TYR A 66 5.61 2.44 -1.49
C TYR A 66 4.51 3.49 -1.64
N CYS A 67 3.98 4.03 -0.54
CA CYS A 67 3.01 5.12 -0.57
C CYS A 67 3.54 6.36 -1.28
N ALA A 68 4.79 6.75 -1.01
CA ALA A 68 5.43 7.89 -1.67
C ALA A 68 5.55 7.69 -3.19
N TYR A 69 6.00 6.51 -3.63
CA TYR A 69 6.11 6.20 -5.06
C TYR A 69 4.75 6.23 -5.77
N ILE A 70 3.70 5.69 -5.15
CA ILE A 70 2.35 5.72 -5.72
C ILE A 70 1.88 7.17 -5.94
N LEU A 71 2.05 8.04 -4.94
CA LEU A 71 1.66 9.44 -5.05
C LEU A 71 2.45 10.21 -6.11
N ILE A 72 3.75 9.91 -6.25
CA ILE A 72 4.59 10.49 -7.31
C ILE A 72 4.05 10.11 -8.69
N TRP A 73 3.73 8.83 -8.92
CA TRP A 73 3.20 8.39 -10.21
C TRP A 73 1.82 8.97 -10.52
N ILE A 74 0.94 9.11 -9.51
CA ILE A 74 -0.35 9.78 -9.66
C ILE A 74 -0.15 11.26 -10.03
N SER A 75 0.79 11.94 -9.37
CA SER A 75 1.11 13.35 -9.66
C SER A 75 1.63 13.53 -11.08
N ILE A 76 2.52 12.66 -11.54
CA ILE A 76 3.04 12.67 -12.92
C ILE A 76 1.90 12.43 -13.92
N ALA A 77 1.02 11.46 -13.67
CA ALA A 77 -0.11 11.18 -14.54
C ALA A 77 -1.08 12.38 -14.65
N LEU A 78 -1.43 13.00 -13.53
CA LEU A 78 -2.27 14.20 -13.51
C LEU A 78 -1.61 15.39 -14.22
N GLY A 79 -0.31 15.59 -14.01
CA GLY A 79 0.48 16.60 -14.70
C GLY A 79 0.47 16.40 -16.22
N LEU A 80 0.62 15.15 -16.68
CA LEU A 80 0.58 14.80 -18.10
C LEU A 80 -0.81 15.04 -18.71
N VAL A 81 -1.89 14.71 -18.00
CA VAL A 81 -3.26 15.02 -18.45
C VAL A 81 -3.47 16.53 -18.58
N GLY A 82 -3.01 17.31 -17.60
CA GLY A 82 -3.06 18.78 -17.65
C GLY A 82 -2.26 19.34 -18.83
N PHE A 83 -1.07 18.80 -19.08
CA PHE A 83 -0.21 19.18 -20.21
C PHE A 83 -0.87 18.90 -21.56
N LEU A 84 -1.36 17.68 -21.78
CA LEU A 84 -2.09 17.32 -23.00
C LEU A 84 -3.33 18.19 -23.20
N LYS A 85 -4.02 18.54 -22.10
CA LYS A 85 -5.18 19.42 -22.17
C LYS A 85 -4.88 20.84 -22.57
N HIS A 86 -3.73 21.37 -22.17
CA HIS A 86 -3.34 22.72 -22.55
C HIS A 86 -2.86 22.80 -24.01
N PHE A 87 -2.10 21.80 -24.47
CA PHE A 87 -1.40 21.89 -25.76
C PHE A 87 -2.04 21.11 -26.91
N SER A 88 -2.80 20.04 -26.65
CA SER A 88 -3.27 19.12 -27.70
C SER A 88 -4.77 19.05 -27.88
N TYR A 89 -5.58 19.30 -26.84
CA TYR A 89 -7.04 19.22 -26.99
C TYR A 89 -7.60 20.43 -27.76
N PRO A 90 -8.53 20.19 -28.71
CA PRO A 90 -9.23 21.26 -29.39
C PRO A 90 -10.09 22.08 -28.41
N PRO A 91 -10.53 23.29 -28.81
CA PRO A 91 -11.49 24.04 -27.99
C PRO A 91 -12.72 23.18 -27.71
N GLN A 92 -13.29 23.37 -26.52
CA GLN A 92 -14.50 22.64 -26.13
C GLN A 92 -15.61 22.91 -27.15
N VAL A 93 -16.34 21.84 -27.50
CA VAL A 93 -17.49 21.98 -28.40
C VAL A 93 -18.52 22.94 -27.82
N PRO A 94 -19.19 23.75 -28.65
CA PRO A 94 -20.14 24.76 -28.17
C PRO A 94 -21.33 24.15 -27.41
N THR A 95 -21.62 22.86 -27.62
CA THR A 95 -22.66 22.13 -26.88
C THR A 95 -22.28 21.83 -25.42
N LEU A 96 -21.01 22.00 -25.05
CA LEU A 96 -20.55 21.86 -23.67
C LEU A 96 -20.45 23.22 -22.96
N SER A 97 -20.90 24.31 -23.58
CA SER A 97 -21.07 25.59 -22.90
C SER A 97 -22.13 25.48 -21.81
N ASP A 98 -22.01 26.29 -20.76
CA ASP A 98 -22.95 26.21 -19.64
C ASP A 98 -24.36 26.66 -20.05
N GLU A 99 -24.48 27.63 -20.95
CA GLU A 99 -25.76 28.03 -21.56
C GLU A 99 -26.42 26.86 -22.28
N TRP A 100 -25.68 26.13 -23.12
CA TRP A 100 -26.22 25.00 -23.85
C TRP A 100 -26.58 23.84 -22.91
N LYS A 101 -25.76 23.56 -21.90
CA LYS A 101 -26.09 22.56 -20.86
C LYS A 101 -27.38 22.91 -20.14
N ASN A 102 -27.55 24.17 -19.75
CA ASN A 102 -28.76 24.63 -19.07
C ASN A 102 -29.99 24.53 -19.96
N HIS A 103 -29.89 24.93 -21.23
CA HIS A 103 -30.98 24.77 -22.20
C HIS A 103 -31.30 23.31 -22.49
N ALA A 104 -30.29 22.46 -22.66
CA ALA A 104 -30.46 21.02 -22.84
C ALA A 104 -31.11 20.38 -21.61
N MET A 105 -30.69 20.76 -20.40
CA MET A 105 -31.29 20.31 -19.15
C MET A 105 -32.76 20.74 -19.06
N ARG A 106 -33.07 22.00 -19.35
CA ARG A 106 -34.47 22.49 -19.36
C ARG A 106 -35.32 21.74 -20.38
N LYS A 107 -34.76 21.44 -21.55
CA LYS A 107 -35.43 20.65 -22.59
C LYS A 107 -35.68 19.22 -22.12
N ILE A 108 -34.73 18.60 -21.43
CA ILE A 108 -34.92 17.28 -20.79
C ILE A 108 -36.07 17.38 -19.79
N LEU A 109 -36.04 18.32 -18.84
CA LEU A 109 -37.08 18.48 -17.83
C LEU A 109 -38.50 18.66 -18.40
N ILE A 110 -38.64 19.31 -19.57
CA ILE A 110 -39.93 19.52 -20.23
C ILE A 110 -40.38 18.29 -21.05
N LEU A 111 -39.44 17.57 -21.67
CA LEU A 111 -39.73 16.46 -22.58
C LEU A 111 -39.75 15.09 -21.89
N GLU A 112 -39.09 14.94 -20.74
CA GLU A 112 -39.03 13.68 -20.02
C GLU A 112 -40.44 13.29 -19.58
N LYS A 113 -40.94 12.17 -20.13
CA LYS A 113 -42.06 11.47 -19.49
C LYS A 113 -41.59 11.01 -18.11
N PRO A 114 -42.46 11.02 -17.09
CA PRO A 114 -42.05 10.67 -15.73
C PRO A 114 -41.54 9.23 -15.68
N LEU A 115 -40.21 9.09 -15.69
CA LEU A 115 -39.51 7.86 -15.36
C LEU A 115 -39.34 7.83 -13.84
N PRO A 116 -39.33 6.64 -13.20
CA PRO A 116 -39.19 6.53 -11.75
C PRO A 116 -37.90 7.14 -11.18
N GLU A 117 -36.86 7.24 -12.02
CA GLU A 117 -35.54 7.77 -11.68
C GLU A 117 -35.08 8.70 -12.82
N GLY A 118 -34.68 9.93 -12.50
CA GLY A 118 -34.28 10.91 -13.51
C GLY A 118 -34.19 12.34 -12.98
N ALA A 119 -33.64 13.24 -13.79
CA ALA A 119 -33.50 14.66 -13.44
C ALA A 119 -34.86 15.33 -13.21
N ALA A 120 -35.88 14.97 -14.00
CA ALA A 120 -37.25 15.45 -13.83
C ALA A 120 -37.85 15.16 -12.44
N VAL A 121 -37.52 14.02 -11.83
CA VAL A 121 -38.05 13.65 -10.50
C VAL A 121 -37.48 14.54 -9.40
N LEU A 122 -36.20 14.90 -9.53
CA LEU A 122 -35.46 15.75 -8.59
C LEU A 122 -35.77 17.24 -8.78
N TYR A 123 -36.53 17.60 -9.81
CA TYR A 123 -36.92 18.98 -10.09
C TYR A 123 -38.31 19.29 -9.52
N ASP A 124 -38.44 20.43 -8.87
CA ASP A 124 -39.71 21.01 -8.42
C ASP A 124 -40.22 21.98 -9.48
N TYR A 125 -41.26 21.55 -10.21
CA TYR A 125 -41.86 22.31 -11.29
C TYR A 125 -42.76 23.45 -10.81
N GLU A 126 -43.26 23.41 -9.56
CA GLU A 126 -44.12 24.46 -9.02
C GLU A 126 -43.30 25.68 -8.63
N ASN A 127 -42.14 25.45 -8.02
CA ASN A 127 -41.24 26.50 -7.54
C ASN A 127 -40.02 26.75 -8.45
N ASP A 128 -39.98 26.11 -9.62
CA ASP A 128 -38.92 26.21 -10.65
C ASP A 128 -37.50 26.00 -10.11
N ARG A 129 -37.33 25.07 -9.15
CA ARG A 129 -36.06 24.81 -8.45
C ARG A 129 -35.74 23.32 -8.31
N TRP A 130 -34.48 23.00 -8.01
CA TRP A 130 -34.12 21.64 -7.58
C TRP A 130 -34.67 21.36 -6.18
N LYS A 131 -35.15 20.13 -5.98
CA LYS A 131 -35.55 19.63 -4.67
C LYS A 131 -34.29 19.44 -3.81
N ASP A 132 -34.44 19.72 -2.52
CA ASP A 132 -33.38 19.54 -1.52
C ASP A 132 -33.16 18.05 -1.18
#